data_AF-I2CSD0-F1
#
_entry.id   AF-I2CSD0-F1
#
_cell.length_a   1.000
_cell.length_b   1.000
_cell.length_c   1.000
_cell.angle_alpha   90.00
_cell.angle_beta   90.00
_cell.angle_gamma   90.00
#
_symmetry.space_group_name_H-M   'P 1'
#
loop_
_entity.id
_entity.type
_entity.pdbx_description
1 polymer ?
#
loop_
_entity_poly.entity_id
_entity_poly.type
_entity_poly.pdbx_seq_one_letter_code
_entity_poly.pdbx_strand_id
1 'polypeptide(L)'
;YERELSAHLRVCNVKREQKFLEDKPFYRRSINSGSLRRPGLNPQPLDVDEVPAILARIRGLQHQKQSHPRGEEVEQITSGPVAEKILATMVAKNWTSESKARHLVQQASLISHLHRRGLLGARSTCVELGAGRGTLGHAVHQAFPEARVVLVERAGVRLKADAPYRRTGEGGVFARYRLDIRDLWINGLPLGPGG
;
A
#
# COMPACT_ATOMS: atom_id res chain seq x y z
N TYR A 1 38.49 -13.20 5.84
CA TYR A 1 37.49 -12.60 4.92
C TYR A 1 36.71 -13.61 4.08
N GLU A 2 37.24 -14.26 3.04
CA GLU A 2 36.43 -15.16 2.18
C GLU A 2 35.91 -16.43 2.89
N ARG A 3 36.71 -17.04 3.76
CA ARG A 3 36.30 -18.21 4.56
C ARG A 3 35.20 -17.87 5.59
N GLU A 4 35.22 -16.65 6.12
CA GLU A 4 34.24 -16.16 7.09
C GLU A 4 32.90 -15.82 6.41
N LEU A 5 32.95 -15.26 5.18
CA LEU A 5 31.77 -15.07 4.35
C LEU A 5 31.13 -16.41 3.98
N SER A 6 31.94 -17.40 3.59
CA SER A 6 31.47 -18.74 3.23
C SER A 6 30.79 -19.45 4.41
N ALA A 7 31.32 -19.30 5.61
CA ALA A 7 30.71 -19.82 6.84
C ALA A 7 29.40 -19.09 7.17
N HIS A 8 29.39 -17.75 7.10
CA HIS A 8 28.19 -16.94 7.34
C HIS A 8 27.07 -17.27 6.36
N LEU A 9 27.36 -17.40 5.06
CA LEU A 9 26.34 -17.71 4.04
C LEU A 9 25.69 -19.09 4.23
N ARG A 10 26.31 -20.03 4.95
CA ARG A 10 25.69 -21.33 5.31
C ARG A 10 24.65 -21.19 6.42
N VAL A 11 24.85 -20.26 7.35
CA VAL A 11 23.95 -20.02 8.49
C VAL A 11 23.03 -18.80 8.28
N CYS A 12 23.22 -18.05 7.20
CA CYS A 12 22.48 -16.82 6.92
C CYS A 12 21.01 -17.11 6.61
N ASN A 13 20.13 -16.74 7.54
CA ASN A 13 18.68 -16.85 7.37
C ASN A 13 18.17 -16.11 6.13
N VAL A 14 18.77 -14.97 5.79
CA VAL A 14 18.38 -14.16 4.62
C VAL A 14 18.59 -14.93 3.33
N LYS A 15 19.73 -15.64 3.18
CA LYS A 15 20.00 -16.44 1.97
C LYS A 15 19.01 -17.59 1.82
N ARG A 16 18.63 -18.23 2.93
CA ARG A 16 17.62 -19.29 2.94
C ARG A 16 16.22 -18.77 2.62
N GLU A 17 15.85 -17.62 3.19
CA GLU A 17 14.59 -16.91 2.87
C GLU A 17 14.54 -16.51 1.38
N GLN A 18 15.65 -16.00 0.82
CA GLN A 18 15.77 -15.63 -0.60
C GLN A 18 15.52 -16.84 -1.50
N LYS A 19 16.20 -17.96 -1.26
CA LYS A 19 16.02 -19.18 -2.06
C LYS A 19 14.59 -19.71 -1.99
N PHE A 20 13.98 -19.67 -0.80
CA PHE A 20 12.57 -20.04 -0.63
C PHE A 20 11.61 -19.12 -1.39
N LEU A 21 11.93 -17.82 -1.50
CA LEU A 21 11.15 -16.86 -2.28
C LEU A 21 11.30 -17.09 -3.78
N GLU A 22 12.49 -17.43 -4.26
CA GLU A 22 12.78 -17.68 -5.68
C GLU A 22 11.91 -18.81 -6.27
N ASP A 23 11.55 -19.81 -5.45
CA ASP A 23 10.68 -20.92 -5.85
C ASP A 23 9.18 -20.56 -5.84
N LYS A 24 8.80 -19.33 -5.48
CA LYS A 24 7.38 -18.93 -5.36
C LYS A 24 6.80 -18.46 -6.69
N PRO A 25 5.53 -18.78 -6.97
CA PRO A 25 4.88 -18.37 -8.22
C PRO A 25 4.75 -16.86 -8.34
N PHE A 26 4.79 -16.08 -7.26
CA PHE A 26 4.73 -14.61 -7.26
C PHE A 26 6.11 -13.93 -7.31
N TYR A 27 7.20 -14.69 -7.41
CA TYR A 27 8.55 -14.14 -7.49
C TYR A 27 9.04 -14.11 -8.94
N ARG A 28 9.48 -12.94 -9.41
CA ARG A 28 10.25 -12.78 -10.65
C ARG A 28 11.31 -11.71 -10.44
N ARG A 29 12.57 -12.13 -10.45
CA ARG A 29 13.70 -11.25 -10.18
C ARG A 29 13.67 -9.98 -11.03
N SER A 30 13.60 -8.84 -10.35
CA SER A 30 13.72 -7.49 -10.88
C SER A 30 12.72 -7.11 -11.99
N ILE A 31 11.58 -7.79 -12.08
CA ILE A 31 10.56 -7.52 -13.11
C ILE A 31 10.01 -6.08 -13.07
N ASN A 32 10.00 -5.45 -11.88
CA ASN A 32 9.51 -4.07 -11.70
C ASN A 32 10.64 -3.05 -11.53
N SER A 33 11.89 -3.40 -11.89
CA SER A 33 13.06 -2.51 -11.71
C SER A 33 13.28 -1.52 -12.85
N GLY A 34 12.38 -1.45 -13.83
CA GLY A 34 12.47 -0.51 -14.96
C GLY A 34 13.57 -0.84 -15.98
N SER A 35 14.11 -2.07 -15.97
CA SER A 35 15.14 -2.52 -16.92
C SER A 35 14.64 -2.68 -18.36
N LEU A 36 13.31 -2.73 -18.55
CA LEU A 36 12.71 -2.44 -19.85
C LEU A 36 12.94 -0.96 -20.13
N ARG A 37 14.09 -0.65 -20.74
CA ARG A 37 14.28 0.58 -21.51
C ARG A 37 13.07 0.69 -22.43
N ARG A 38 12.06 1.46 -22.02
CA ARG A 38 10.99 1.86 -22.94
C ARG A 38 11.69 2.72 -23.99
N PRO A 39 11.73 2.33 -25.27
CA PRO A 39 12.22 3.23 -26.31
C PRO A 39 11.41 4.52 -26.20
N GLY A 40 12.05 5.65 -25.89
CA GLY A 40 11.39 6.95 -25.79
C GLY A 40 11.30 7.59 -24.39
N LEU A 41 11.68 6.91 -23.30
CA LEU A 41 11.88 7.57 -21.99
C LEU A 41 13.37 7.74 -21.73
N ASN A 42 14.01 8.64 -22.47
CA ASN A 42 15.23 9.27 -21.99
C ASN A 42 14.79 10.30 -20.94
N PRO A 43 15.18 10.17 -19.66
CA PRO A 43 15.08 11.30 -18.76
C PRO A 43 15.98 12.40 -19.32
N GLN A 44 15.38 13.31 -20.09
CA GLN A 44 16.03 14.55 -20.47
C GLN A 44 16.36 15.27 -19.15
N PRO A 45 17.60 15.77 -18.97
CA PRO A 45 17.88 16.74 -17.94
C PRO A 45 16.82 17.83 -18.02
N LEU A 46 16.22 18.20 -16.88
CA LEU A 46 15.36 19.37 -16.85
C LEU A 46 16.19 20.56 -17.31
N ASP A 47 15.72 21.23 -18.36
CA ASP A 47 16.32 22.48 -18.78
C ASP A 47 16.12 23.50 -17.65
N VAL A 48 17.20 24.19 -17.26
CA VAL A 48 17.17 25.19 -16.21
C VAL A 48 16.24 26.33 -16.59
N ASP A 49 16.10 26.60 -17.90
CA ASP A 49 15.21 27.63 -18.43
C ASP A 49 13.73 27.25 -18.34
N GLU A 50 13.39 25.95 -18.19
CA GLU A 50 12.02 25.48 -17.97
C GLU A 50 11.58 25.55 -16.49
N VAL A 51 12.52 25.63 -15.55
CA VAL A 51 12.25 25.65 -14.11
C VAL A 51 11.30 26.79 -13.70
N PRO A 52 11.45 28.05 -14.17
CA PRO A 52 10.53 29.13 -13.84
C PRO A 52 9.08 28.86 -14.29
N ALA A 53 8.89 28.28 -15.47
CA ALA A 53 7.57 27.94 -16.00
C ALA A 53 6.91 26.81 -15.20
N ILE A 54 7.69 25.79 -14.81
CA ILE A 54 7.22 24.71 -13.94
C ILE A 54 6.84 25.25 -12.56
N LEU A 55 7.66 26.12 -11.97
CA LEU A 55 7.36 26.76 -10.69
C LEU A 55 6.09 27.62 -10.78
N ALA A 56 5.91 28.40 -11.86
CA ALA A 56 4.69 29.17 -12.09
C ALA A 56 3.46 28.26 -12.18
N ARG A 57 3.57 27.11 -12.86
CA ARG A 57 2.49 26.11 -12.95
C ARG A 57 2.17 25.47 -11.61
N ILE A 58 3.18 25.12 -10.81
CA ILE A 58 2.99 24.59 -9.45
C ILE A 58 2.28 25.62 -8.57
N ARG A 59 2.73 26.88 -8.60
CA ARG A 59 2.10 27.97 -7.84
C ARG A 59 0.66 28.22 -8.29
N GLY A 60 0.40 28.20 -9.60
CA GLY A 60 -0.95 28.29 -10.16
C GLY A 60 -1.87 27.18 -9.65
N LEU A 61 -1.40 25.93 -9.63
CA LEU A 61 -2.15 24.79 -9.08
C LEU A 61 -2.37 24.92 -7.57
N GLN A 62 -1.43 25.50 -6.82
CA GLN A 62 -1.59 25.77 -5.39
C GLN A 62 -2.66 26.85 -5.13
N HIS A 63 -2.70 27.92 -5.91
CA HIS A 63 -3.75 28.94 -5.84
C HIS A 63 -5.11 28.40 -6.28
N GLN A 64 -5.16 27.52 -7.29
CA GLN A 64 -6.38 26.86 -7.73
C GLN A 64 -6.95 25.91 -6.66
N LYS A 65 -6.09 25.25 -5.88
CA LYS A 65 -6.51 24.43 -4.72
C LYS A 65 -7.13 25.25 -3.58
N GLN A 66 -6.82 26.54 -3.47
CA GLN A 66 -7.44 27.44 -2.48
C GLN A 66 -8.82 27.95 -2.94
N SER A 67 -9.11 27.90 -4.24
CA SER A 67 -10.33 28.44 -4.87
C SER A 67 -11.34 27.38 -5.30
N HIS A 68 -10.97 26.10 -5.31
CA HIS A 68 -11.95 25.01 -5.47
C HIS A 68 -12.78 24.86 -4.18
N PRO A 69 -14.13 24.77 -4.26
CA PRO A 69 -14.98 24.49 -3.11
C PRO A 69 -14.71 23.06 -2.62
N ARG A 70 -13.70 22.95 -1.76
CA ARG A 70 -13.19 21.71 -1.21
C ARG A 70 -14.07 21.18 -0.08
N GLY A 71 -15.02 21.99 0.41
CA GLY A 71 -15.86 21.69 1.57
C GLY A 71 -16.85 20.57 1.31
N GLU A 72 -17.86 20.82 0.46
CA GLU A 72 -19.02 19.92 0.38
C GLU A 72 -18.71 18.52 -0.13
N GLU A 73 -17.90 18.38 -1.20
CA GLU A 73 -17.60 17.04 -1.73
C GLU A 73 -16.77 16.23 -0.72
N VAL A 74 -15.69 16.82 -0.18
CA VAL A 74 -14.81 16.14 0.80
C VAL A 74 -15.55 15.81 2.08
N GLU A 75 -16.41 16.69 2.55
CA GLU A 75 -17.25 16.50 3.74
C GLU A 75 -18.28 15.37 3.50
N GLN A 76 -18.95 15.34 2.33
CA GLN A 76 -19.81 14.21 1.94
C GLN A 76 -19.02 12.90 1.76
N ILE A 77 -17.75 12.96 1.37
CA ILE A 77 -16.87 11.80 1.23
C ILE A 77 -16.47 11.22 2.59
N THR A 78 -16.22 12.07 3.57
CA THR A 78 -15.77 11.66 4.92
C THR A 78 -16.90 11.44 5.92
N SER A 79 -18.14 11.79 5.57
CA SER A 79 -19.33 11.61 6.42
C SER A 79 -20.27 10.50 5.95
N GLY A 80 -19.86 9.68 4.96
CA GLY A 80 -20.63 8.51 4.52
C GLY A 80 -20.44 7.29 5.43
N PRO A 81 -21.33 6.27 5.37
CA PRO A 81 -21.32 5.12 6.28
C PRO A 81 -20.01 4.32 6.27
N VAL A 82 -19.32 4.27 5.13
CA VAL A 82 -18.00 3.63 5.01
C VAL A 82 -16.92 4.43 5.77
N ALA A 83 -16.92 5.76 5.62
CA ALA A 83 -16.00 6.63 6.33
C ALA A 83 -16.28 6.61 7.83
N GLU A 84 -17.54 6.68 8.25
CA GLU A 84 -17.95 6.58 9.65
C GLU A 84 -17.47 5.27 10.29
N LYS A 85 -17.62 4.14 9.60
CA LYS A 85 -17.15 2.83 10.08
C LYS A 85 -15.63 2.80 10.31
N ILE A 86 -14.85 3.47 9.45
CA ILE A 86 -13.38 3.58 9.58
C ILE A 86 -13.00 4.59 10.67
N LEU A 87 -13.74 5.69 10.79
CA LEU A 87 -13.47 6.75 11.78
C LEU A 87 -13.90 6.33 13.19
N ALA A 88 -14.93 5.48 13.34
CA ALA A 88 -15.32 4.88 14.61
C ALA A 88 -14.16 4.09 15.25
N THR A 89 -13.27 3.52 14.44
CA THR A 89 -12.03 2.88 14.90
C THR A 89 -11.10 3.87 15.65
N MET A 90 -11.13 5.16 15.30
CA MET A 90 -10.33 6.21 15.95
C MET A 90 -10.71 6.38 17.42
N VAL A 91 -12.03 6.39 17.67
CA VAL A 91 -12.62 6.54 19.01
C VAL A 91 -12.30 5.30 19.84
N ALA A 92 -12.49 4.11 19.27
CA ALA A 92 -12.26 2.85 19.98
C ALA A 92 -10.78 2.60 20.35
N LYS A 93 -9.82 3.09 19.55
CA LYS A 93 -8.38 2.85 19.78
C LYS A 93 -7.65 4.00 20.49
N ASN A 94 -8.37 5.01 20.96
CA ASN A 94 -7.85 6.18 21.69
C ASN A 94 -6.64 6.82 20.97
N TRP A 95 -6.75 7.00 19.64
CA TRP A 95 -5.68 7.60 18.85
C TRP A 95 -5.66 9.12 19.02
N THR A 96 -4.98 9.57 20.07
CA THR A 96 -4.99 10.98 20.53
C THR A 96 -4.09 11.94 19.77
N SER A 97 -3.16 11.44 18.94
CA SER A 97 -2.23 12.32 18.21
C SER A 97 -2.81 12.80 16.88
N GLU A 98 -2.77 14.12 16.64
CA GLU A 98 -3.27 14.79 15.44
C GLU A 98 -2.70 14.20 14.12
N SER A 99 -1.44 13.77 14.11
CA SER A 99 -0.82 13.12 12.94
C SER A 99 -1.50 11.79 12.58
N LYS A 100 -1.86 10.97 13.57
CA LYS A 100 -2.59 9.71 13.35
C LYS A 100 -4.03 9.95 12.92
N ALA A 101 -4.67 11.00 13.45
CA ALA A 101 -6.01 11.40 13.04
C ALA A 101 -6.04 11.81 11.56
N ARG A 102 -5.08 12.64 11.12
CA ARG A 102 -4.94 13.03 9.71
C ARG A 102 -4.74 11.82 8.79
N HIS A 103 -3.89 10.87 9.19
CA HIS A 103 -3.71 9.64 8.41
C HIS A 103 -5.00 8.84 8.29
N LEU A 104 -5.80 8.72 9.35
CA LEU A 104 -7.05 7.98 9.30
C LEU A 104 -8.09 8.66 8.41
N VAL A 105 -8.23 9.99 8.48
CA VAL A 105 -9.10 10.76 7.58
C VAL A 105 -8.70 10.55 6.12
N GLN A 106 -7.39 10.51 5.83
CA GLN A 106 -6.90 10.18 4.48
C GLN A 106 -7.32 8.78 4.05
N GLN A 107 -7.20 7.77 4.93
CA GLN A 107 -7.63 6.40 4.61
C GLN A 107 -9.14 6.32 4.39
N ALA A 108 -9.93 6.96 5.26
CA ALA A 108 -11.39 7.01 5.15
C ALA A 108 -11.81 7.66 3.82
N SER A 109 -11.22 8.79 3.46
CA SER A 109 -11.47 9.48 2.19
C SER A 109 -11.14 8.58 0.99
N LEU A 110 -9.96 7.95 0.98
CA LEU A 110 -9.54 7.06 -0.10
C LEU A 110 -10.50 5.87 -0.26
N ILE A 111 -10.81 5.17 0.83
CA ILE A 111 -11.68 3.99 0.81
C ILE A 111 -13.10 4.38 0.37
N SER A 112 -13.65 5.49 0.88
CA SER A 112 -14.97 5.98 0.48
C SER A 112 -15.04 6.39 -0.99
N HIS A 113 -13.96 6.93 -1.55
CA HIS A 113 -13.89 7.21 -2.98
C HIS A 113 -13.88 5.94 -3.83
N LEU A 114 -13.04 4.98 -3.48
CA LEU A 114 -12.95 3.70 -4.19
C LEU A 114 -14.28 2.97 -4.14
N HIS A 115 -14.96 3.00 -2.99
CA HIS A 115 -16.27 2.38 -2.84
C HIS A 115 -17.34 3.04 -3.71
N ARG A 116 -17.48 4.37 -3.68
CA ARG A 116 -18.47 5.07 -4.52
C ARG A 116 -18.25 4.87 -6.02
N ARG A 117 -17.00 4.66 -6.43
CA ARG A 117 -16.66 4.38 -7.84
C ARG A 117 -16.80 2.90 -8.21
N GLY A 118 -17.28 2.04 -7.31
CA GLY A 118 -17.41 0.60 -7.55
C GLY A 118 -16.08 -0.16 -7.63
N LEU A 119 -14.97 0.46 -7.22
CA LEU A 119 -13.63 -0.13 -7.27
C LEU A 119 -13.29 -0.93 -6.01
N LEU A 120 -14.07 -0.75 -4.93
CA LEU A 120 -13.87 -1.43 -3.65
C LEU A 120 -15.20 -1.79 -2.99
N GLY A 121 -15.32 -3.02 -2.51
CA GLY A 121 -16.47 -3.52 -1.76
C GLY A 121 -16.20 -4.90 -1.16
N ALA A 122 -17.26 -5.57 -0.68
CA ALA A 122 -17.17 -6.85 0.02
C ALA A 122 -16.49 -7.97 -0.79
N ARG A 123 -16.62 -7.98 -2.12
CA ARG A 123 -16.05 -9.01 -3.00
C ARG A 123 -14.76 -8.60 -3.69
N SER A 124 -14.16 -7.48 -3.28
CA SER A 124 -12.92 -6.98 -3.86
C SER A 124 -11.71 -7.67 -3.25
N THR A 125 -10.63 -7.77 -4.04
CA THR A 125 -9.29 -8.10 -3.54
C THR A 125 -8.43 -6.84 -3.55
N CYS A 126 -7.99 -6.40 -2.37
CA CYS A 126 -7.13 -5.25 -2.19
C CYS A 126 -5.68 -5.70 -1.97
N VAL A 127 -4.77 -5.23 -2.82
CA VAL A 127 -3.33 -5.48 -2.68
C VAL A 127 -2.64 -4.19 -2.23
N GLU A 128 -2.17 -4.15 -0.98
CA GLU A 128 -1.40 -3.03 -0.44
C GLU A 128 0.10 -3.28 -0.66
N LEU A 129 0.69 -2.55 -1.59
CA LEU A 129 2.13 -2.57 -1.87
C LEU A 129 2.86 -1.61 -0.94
N GLY A 130 3.94 -2.06 -0.30
CA GLY A 130 4.68 -1.26 0.67
C GLY A 130 3.86 -1.07 1.95
N ALA A 131 3.19 -2.14 2.39
CA ALA A 131 2.17 -2.06 3.42
C ALA A 131 2.68 -1.57 4.77
N GLY A 132 3.98 -1.70 5.07
CA GLY A 132 4.55 -1.33 6.36
C GLY A 132 3.80 -1.98 7.52
N ARG A 133 3.07 -1.17 8.32
CA ARG A 133 2.22 -1.64 9.42
C ARG A 133 0.89 -2.27 8.98
N GLY A 134 0.47 -2.09 7.74
CA GLY A 134 -0.78 -2.61 7.15
C GLY A 134 -2.02 -1.84 7.60
N THR A 135 -1.89 -0.53 7.85
CA THR A 135 -3.00 0.28 8.40
C THR A 135 -4.09 0.55 7.37
N LEU A 136 -3.76 0.68 6.09
CA LEU A 136 -4.76 0.84 5.03
C LEU A 136 -5.54 -0.46 4.83
N GLY A 137 -4.86 -1.58 4.67
CA GLY A 137 -5.50 -2.90 4.55
C GLY A 137 -6.35 -3.25 5.77
N HIS A 138 -5.91 -2.85 6.98
CA HIS A 138 -6.74 -2.95 8.18
C HIS A 138 -8.01 -2.10 8.11
N ALA A 139 -7.94 -0.87 7.61
CA ALA A 139 -9.11 -0.01 7.43
C ALA A 139 -10.06 -0.57 6.34
N VAL A 140 -9.51 -1.10 5.25
CA VAL A 140 -10.28 -1.79 4.20
C VAL A 140 -11.04 -2.98 4.78
N HIS A 141 -10.36 -3.84 5.54
CA HIS A 141 -10.99 -5.00 6.16
C HIS A 141 -12.06 -4.61 7.19
N GLN A 142 -11.86 -3.52 7.94
CA GLN A 142 -12.92 -3.02 8.82
C GLN A 142 -14.13 -2.51 8.05
N ALA A 143 -13.92 -1.76 6.96
CA ALA A 143 -15.01 -1.32 6.10
C ALA A 143 -15.74 -2.51 5.47
N PHE A 144 -14.97 -3.48 4.94
CA PHE A 144 -15.44 -4.63 4.17
C PHE A 144 -14.79 -5.93 4.68
N PRO A 145 -15.37 -6.58 5.70
CA PRO A 145 -14.77 -7.78 6.31
C PRO A 145 -14.62 -8.98 5.37
N GLU A 146 -15.41 -9.04 4.31
CA GLU A 146 -15.32 -10.09 3.28
C GLU A 146 -14.25 -9.79 2.22
N ALA A 147 -13.80 -8.54 2.11
CA ALA A 147 -12.83 -8.14 1.10
C ALA A 147 -11.48 -8.79 1.41
N ARG A 148 -10.90 -9.47 0.42
CA ARG A 148 -9.58 -10.06 0.58
C ARG A 148 -8.53 -8.97 0.62
N VAL A 149 -7.67 -8.97 1.63
CA VAL A 149 -6.57 -8.01 1.79
C VAL A 149 -5.24 -8.75 1.71
N VAL A 150 -4.40 -8.33 0.77
CA VAL A 150 -3.07 -8.86 0.55
C VAL A 150 -2.04 -7.76 0.78
N LEU A 151 -1.17 -7.94 1.76
CA LEU A 151 -0.11 -6.99 2.09
C LEU A 151 1.22 -7.47 1.51
N VAL A 152 1.94 -6.60 0.82
CA VAL A 152 3.30 -6.87 0.33
C VAL A 152 4.27 -5.87 0.97
N GLU A 153 5.31 -6.37 1.62
CA GLU A 153 6.33 -5.53 2.27
C GLU A 153 7.67 -6.24 2.31
N ARG A 154 8.79 -5.52 2.12
CA ARG A 154 10.12 -6.13 2.14
C ARG A 154 10.59 -6.45 3.56
N ALA A 155 10.21 -5.61 4.52
CA ALA A 155 10.76 -5.62 5.86
C ALA A 155 9.80 -6.17 6.93
N GLY A 156 10.38 -6.74 7.99
CA GLY A 156 9.64 -7.04 9.21
C GLY A 156 9.33 -5.76 9.97
N VAL A 157 8.07 -5.33 9.98
CA VAL A 157 7.63 -4.15 10.77
C VAL A 157 7.09 -4.60 12.13
N ARG A 158 7.36 -3.82 13.19
CA ARG A 158 6.76 -4.03 14.53
C ARG A 158 5.33 -3.47 14.55
N LEU A 159 4.49 -3.96 15.48
CA LEU A 159 3.11 -3.47 15.68
C LEU A 159 2.26 -3.53 14.41
N LYS A 160 2.28 -4.70 13.77
CA LYS A 160 1.49 -5.04 12.58
C LYS A 160 -0.01 -4.99 12.89
N ALA A 161 -0.77 -4.18 12.16
CA ALA A 161 -2.21 -3.98 12.37
C ALA A 161 -3.03 -5.27 12.15
N ASP A 162 -2.48 -6.21 11.38
CA ASP A 162 -3.00 -7.54 11.06
C ASP A 162 -2.62 -8.64 12.07
N ALA A 163 -1.90 -8.29 13.15
CA ALA A 163 -1.58 -9.26 14.20
C ALA A 163 -2.80 -9.94 14.86
N PRO A 164 -3.99 -9.31 14.98
CA PRO A 164 -5.21 -9.99 15.43
C PRO A 164 -5.70 -11.03 14.42
N TYR A 165 -5.78 -10.68 13.13
CA TYR A 165 -6.33 -11.55 12.07
C TYR A 165 -5.53 -12.83 11.88
N ARG A 166 -4.21 -12.76 12.07
CA ARG A 166 -3.35 -13.95 12.02
C ARG A 166 -3.59 -14.92 13.19
N ARG A 167 -4.12 -14.45 14.32
CA ARG A 167 -4.39 -15.28 15.50
C ARG A 167 -5.80 -15.87 15.51
N THR A 168 -6.76 -15.22 14.88
CA THR A 168 -8.17 -15.64 14.87
C THR A 168 -8.51 -16.64 13.76
N GLY A 169 -7.59 -16.94 12.84
CA GLY A 169 -7.83 -17.91 11.76
C GLY A 169 -8.55 -17.35 10.53
N GLU A 170 -8.76 -16.04 10.45
CA GLU A 170 -9.27 -15.32 9.27
C GLU A 170 -8.27 -15.28 8.08
N GLY A 171 -7.29 -16.21 8.06
CA GLY A 171 -6.21 -16.27 7.08
C GLY A 171 -6.67 -16.47 5.62
N GLY A 172 -7.95 -16.80 5.41
CA GLY A 172 -8.58 -16.82 4.09
C GLY A 172 -8.87 -15.44 3.50
N VAL A 173 -9.01 -14.41 4.34
CA VAL A 173 -9.31 -13.03 3.91
C VAL A 173 -8.08 -12.15 3.97
N PHE A 174 -7.17 -12.39 4.91
CA PHE A 174 -6.02 -11.52 5.14
C PHE A 174 -4.69 -12.26 4.96
N ALA A 175 -3.87 -11.82 3.99
CA ALA A 175 -2.56 -12.40 3.70
C ALA A 175 -1.45 -11.34 3.74
N ARG A 176 -0.24 -11.72 4.16
CA ARG A 176 0.96 -10.87 4.04
C ARG A 176 2.14 -11.63 3.46
N TYR A 177 2.71 -11.10 2.40
CA TYR A 177 3.90 -11.62 1.73
C TYR A 177 5.11 -10.72 2.02
N ARG A 178 6.21 -11.35 2.47
CA ARG A 178 7.48 -10.66 2.67
C ARG A 178 8.30 -10.75 1.39
N LEU A 179 8.25 -9.71 0.57
CA LEU A 179 8.86 -9.67 -0.76
C LEU A 179 9.18 -8.22 -1.15
N ASP A 180 10.28 -8.01 -1.87
CA ASP A 180 10.58 -6.73 -2.50
C ASP A 180 9.65 -6.52 -3.71
N ILE A 181 8.97 -5.37 -3.78
CA ILE A 181 8.07 -5.02 -4.89
C ILE A 181 8.83 -5.08 -6.23
N ARG A 182 10.14 -4.82 -6.24
CA ARG A 182 10.99 -4.95 -7.44
C ARG A 182 10.94 -6.34 -8.07
N ASP A 183 10.70 -7.38 -7.25
CA ASP A 183 10.68 -8.78 -7.65
C ASP A 183 9.24 -9.36 -7.68
N LEU A 184 8.21 -8.55 -7.39
CA LEU A 184 6.83 -9.01 -7.31
C LEU A 184 6.21 -9.20 -8.70
N TRP A 185 5.78 -10.43 -9.00
CA TRP A 185 4.83 -10.68 -10.09
C TRP A 185 3.42 -10.84 -9.52
N ILE A 186 2.61 -9.78 -9.66
CA ILE A 186 1.29 -9.69 -9.02
C ILE A 186 0.34 -10.82 -9.43
N ASN A 187 0.40 -11.28 -10.69
CA ASN A 187 -0.47 -12.36 -11.18
C ASN A 187 -0.10 -13.73 -10.59
N GLY A 188 1.08 -13.86 -9.97
CA GLY A 188 1.48 -15.07 -9.26
C GLY A 188 1.00 -15.11 -7.81
N LEU A 189 0.40 -14.03 -7.29
CA LEU A 189 -0.16 -14.02 -5.94
C LEU A 189 -1.42 -14.88 -5.89
N PRO A 190 -1.64 -15.67 -4.82
CA PRO A 190 -2.89 -16.38 -4.64
C PRO A 190 -3.96 -15.38 -4.19
N LEU A 191 -4.66 -14.78 -5.14
CA LEU A 191 -5.68 -13.75 -4.92
C LEU A 191 -7.08 -14.31 -4.59
N GLY A 192 -7.22 -15.64 -4.44
CA GLY A 192 -8.51 -16.30 -4.21
C GLY A 192 -9.22 -16.71 -5.50
N PRO A 193 -10.40 -17.36 -5.44
CA PRO A 193 -11.17 -17.67 -6.64
C PRO A 193 -11.55 -16.36 -7.34
N GLY A 194 -11.03 -16.17 -8.55
CA GLY A 194 -11.40 -15.05 -9.40
C GLY A 194 -12.90 -15.11 -9.68
N GLY A 195 -13.56 -13.95 -9.59
CA GLY A 195 -14.86 -13.76 -10.22
C GLY A 195 -14.73 -13.71 -11.73
#